data_AF-A0A6P0U4L3-F1
#
_entry.id   AF-A0A6P0U4L3-F1
#
_cell.length_a   1.000
_cell.length_b   1.000
_cell.length_c   1.000
_cell.angle_alpha   90.00
_cell.angle_beta   90.00
_cell.angle_gamma   90.00
#
_symmetry.space_group_name_H-M   'P 1'
#
loop_
_entity.id
_entity.type
_entity.pdbx_description
1 polymer ?
#
loop_
_entity_poly.entity_id
_entity_poly.type
_entity_poly.pdbx_seq_one_letter_code
_entity_poly.pdbx_strand_id
1 'polypeptide(L)'
;MDYLLPDNQIIPQVETDSILPEIDHLTGGSLDPEVTDPLIHDAWGTVRDRLADFLLGQNFVTDMQTTFGREVDAESGKEHIIDILTGESLPGIRVLPAVNMYPAVGAFDVLTDTLYLADSLLDGSSGVDDGV
;
A
#
# COMPACT_ATOMS: atom_id res chain seq x y z
N MET A 1 -12.98 14.94 -2.93
CA MET A 1 -13.39 15.07 -1.52
C MET A 1 -12.14 15.43 -0.75
N ASP A 2 -12.10 16.62 -0.15
CA ASP A 2 -10.94 17.10 0.59
C ASP A 2 -10.75 16.27 1.88
N TYR A 3 -9.57 15.69 2.09
CA TYR A 3 -9.20 15.00 3.33
C TYR A 3 -8.73 16.03 4.36
N LEU A 4 -9.63 16.46 5.24
CA LEU A 4 -9.33 17.38 6.33
C LEU A 4 -8.93 16.61 7.59
N LEU A 5 -7.68 16.77 8.04
CA LEU A 5 -7.21 16.25 9.32
C LEU A 5 -7.87 16.99 10.51
N PRO A 6 -8.04 16.32 11.67
CA PRO A 6 -8.69 16.90 12.85
C PRO A 6 -7.98 18.14 13.44
N ASP A 7 -6.72 18.38 13.08
CA ASP A 7 -5.89 19.50 13.56
C ASP A 7 -5.85 20.70 12.59
N ASN A 8 -6.77 20.78 11.63
CA ASN A 8 -6.86 21.89 10.68
C ASN A 8 -5.60 22.04 9.78
N GLN A 9 -4.79 20.98 9.68
CA GLN A 9 -3.73 20.84 8.70
C GLN A 9 -4.32 20.33 7.40
N ILE A 10 -4.09 21.09 6.33
CA ILE A 10 -4.48 20.71 4.97
C ILE A 10 -3.39 19.74 4.50
N ILE A 11 -3.75 18.49 4.21
CA ILE A 11 -2.89 17.63 3.37
C ILE A 11 -2.75 18.40 2.06
N PRO A 12 -1.54 18.88 1.69
CA PRO A 12 -1.37 19.64 0.47
C PRO A 12 -1.98 18.86 -0.69
N GLN A 13 -2.66 19.54 -1.61
CA GLN A 13 -3.17 18.94 -2.83
C GLN A 13 -1.98 18.52 -3.69
N VAL A 14 -1.34 17.41 -3.33
CA VAL A 14 -0.41 16.74 -4.20
C VAL A 14 -1.27 16.06 -5.25
N GLU A 15 -1.05 16.43 -6.51
CA GLU A 15 -1.69 15.80 -7.65
C GLU A 15 -1.62 14.28 -7.44
N THR A 16 -2.79 13.62 -7.39
CA THR A 16 -2.91 12.22 -6.98
C THR A 16 -2.09 11.27 -7.86
N ASP A 17 -1.80 11.68 -9.10
CA ASP A 17 -0.94 11.00 -10.07
C ASP A 17 0.56 11.06 -9.72
N SER A 18 0.97 12.01 -8.88
CA SER A 18 2.38 12.25 -8.51
C SER A 18 2.81 11.53 -7.23
N ILE A 19 1.90 10.83 -6.55
CA ILE A 19 2.20 10.04 -5.34
C ILE A 19 1.96 8.56 -5.65
N LEU A 20 2.85 8.02 -6.48
CA LEU A 20 2.90 6.60 -6.80
C LEU A 20 4.23 6.02 -6.31
N PRO A 21 4.21 4.85 -5.66
CA PRO A 21 5.43 4.18 -5.26
C PRO A 21 6.23 3.74 -6.50
N GLU A 22 7.55 3.71 -6.38
CA GLU A 22 8.40 3.14 -7.43
C GLU A 22 8.17 1.63 -7.51
N ILE A 23 7.91 1.11 -8.71
CA ILE A 23 7.69 -0.32 -8.96
C ILE A 23 8.90 -0.90 -9.70
N ASP A 24 9.48 -1.96 -9.13
CA ASP A 24 10.58 -2.73 -9.70
C ASP A 24 10.13 -4.17 -9.95
N HIS A 25 10.43 -4.71 -11.14
CA HIS A 25 10.10 -6.10 -11.50
C HIS A 25 11.36 -6.94 -11.56
N LEU A 26 11.43 -7.98 -10.72
CA LEU A 26 12.56 -8.90 -10.76
C LEU A 26 12.50 -9.76 -12.03
N THR A 27 13.63 -9.84 -12.73
CA THR A 27 13.75 -10.61 -13.97
C THR A 27 13.39 -12.09 -13.75
N GLY A 28 12.56 -12.63 -14.63
CA GLY A 28 12.07 -14.02 -14.57
C GLY A 28 10.58 -14.16 -14.25
N GLY A 29 9.87 -13.07 -14.00
CA GLY A 29 8.41 -13.03 -13.99
C GLY A 29 7.84 -13.14 -15.42
N SER A 30 6.65 -13.73 -15.56
CA SER A 30 5.96 -13.87 -16.85
C SER A 30 5.07 -12.68 -17.19
N LEU A 31 4.94 -11.72 -16.27
CA LEU A 31 4.01 -10.60 -16.40
C LEU A 31 4.67 -9.39 -17.05
N ASP A 32 3.87 -8.71 -17.86
CA ASP A 32 4.25 -7.48 -18.54
C ASP A 32 4.09 -6.29 -17.56
N PRO A 33 5.15 -5.51 -17.29
CA PRO A 33 5.06 -4.27 -16.50
C PRO A 33 4.02 -3.29 -17.05
N GLU A 34 3.84 -3.22 -18.38
CA GLU A 34 2.85 -2.33 -19.01
C GLU A 34 1.41 -2.68 -18.63
N VAL A 35 1.17 -3.93 -18.20
CA VAL A 35 -0.14 -4.41 -17.73
C VAL A 35 -0.26 -4.38 -16.21
N THR A 36 0.83 -4.67 -15.50
CA THR A 36 0.81 -4.85 -14.04
C THR A 36 1.00 -3.56 -13.25
N ASP A 37 1.81 -2.62 -13.73
CA ASP A 37 2.03 -1.34 -13.05
C ASP A 37 0.73 -0.53 -12.88
N PRO A 38 -0.16 -0.42 -13.89
CA PRO A 38 -1.45 0.24 -13.70
C PRO A 38 -2.34 -0.42 -12.64
N LEU A 39 -2.29 -1.75 -12.52
CA LEU A 39 -3.06 -2.49 -11.50
C LEU A 39 -2.53 -2.21 -10.10
N ILE A 40 -1.20 -2.15 -9.94
CA ILE A 40 -0.56 -1.82 -8.67
C ILE A 40 -0.86 -0.37 -8.29
N HIS A 41 -0.80 0.57 -9.25
CA HIS A 41 -1.13 1.97 -9.01
C HIS A 41 -2.61 2.18 -8.61
N ASP A 42 -3.54 1.47 -9.25
CA ASP A 42 -4.96 1.51 -8.86
C ASP A 42 -5.19 0.96 -7.45
N ALA A 43 -4.56 -0.18 -7.14
CA ALA A 43 -4.58 -0.75 -5.78
C ALA A 43 -3.96 0.21 -4.75
N TRP A 44 -2.89 0.92 -5.12
CA TRP A 44 -2.26 1.94 -4.27
C TRP A 44 -3.21 3.10 -3.97
N GLY A 45 -4.01 3.54 -4.94
CA GLY A 45 -5.08 4.52 -4.71
C GLY A 45 -6.04 4.07 -3.61
N THR A 46 -6.48 2.80 -3.66
CA THR A 46 -7.33 2.21 -2.62
C THR A 46 -6.64 2.15 -1.26
N VAL A 47 -5.34 1.84 -1.21
CA VAL A 47 -4.56 1.85 0.04
C VAL A 47 -4.52 3.25 0.64
N ARG A 48 -4.27 4.28 -0.17
CA ARG A 48 -4.24 5.68 0.28
C ARG A 48 -5.60 6.11 0.84
N ASP A 49 -6.68 5.81 0.15
CA ASP A 49 -8.03 6.16 0.62
C ASP A 49 -8.33 5.49 1.97
N ARG A 50 -7.99 4.21 2.13
CA ARG A 50 -8.18 3.49 3.40
C ARG A 50 -7.29 4.01 4.53
N LEU A 51 -6.05 4.41 4.23
CA LEU A 51 -5.15 5.02 5.20
C LEU A 51 -5.67 6.39 5.66
N ALA A 52 -6.20 7.19 4.73
CA ALA A 52 -6.83 8.46 5.06
C ALA A 52 -8.08 8.25 5.92
N ASP A 53 -8.96 7.32 5.56
CA ASP A 53 -10.14 6.97 6.36
C ASP A 53 -9.77 6.47 7.76
N PHE A 54 -8.73 5.63 7.86
CA PHE A 54 -8.23 5.12 9.14
C PHE A 54 -7.71 6.24 10.02
N LEU A 55 -6.93 7.16 9.45
CA LEU A 55 -6.36 8.32 10.13
C LEU A 55 -7.44 9.29 10.65
N LEU A 56 -8.52 9.45 9.89
CA LEU A 56 -9.67 10.29 10.28
C LEU A 56 -10.65 9.59 11.23
N GLY A 57 -10.45 8.30 11.48
CA GLY A 57 -11.30 7.49 12.34
C GLY A 57 -11.29 7.97 13.80
N GLN A 58 -12.46 8.10 14.41
CA GLN A 58 -12.60 8.51 15.82
C GLN A 58 -11.93 7.54 16.81
N ASN A 59 -11.65 6.32 16.37
CA ASN A 59 -11.05 5.26 17.19
C ASN A 59 -9.58 4.96 16.82
N PHE A 60 -8.93 5.78 15.99
CA PHE A 60 -7.56 5.53 15.49
C PHE A 60 -6.60 5.00 16.57
N VAL A 61 -6.47 5.70 17.70
CA VAL A 61 -5.57 5.30 18.81
C VAL A 61 -5.96 3.93 19.39
N THR A 62 -7.25 3.71 19.60
CA THR A 62 -7.77 2.43 20.12
C THR A 62 -7.53 1.29 19.14
N ASP A 63 -7.72 1.54 17.85
CA ASP A 63 -7.55 0.53 16.79
C ASP A 63 -6.07 0.18 16.61
N MET A 64 -5.18 1.18 16.69
CA MET A 64 -3.73 1.00 16.73
C MET A 64 -3.32 0.12 17.93
N GLN A 65 -3.78 0.46 19.13
CA GLN A 65 -3.44 -0.30 20.34
C GLN A 65 -4.04 -1.72 20.36
N THR A 66 -5.18 -1.91 19.72
CA THR A 66 -5.82 -3.23 19.60
C THR A 66 -5.06 -4.12 18.64
N THR A 67 -4.57 -3.55 17.53
CA THR A 67 -3.89 -4.29 16.46
C THR A 67 -2.43 -4.57 16.78
N PHE A 68 -1.70 -3.55 17.26
CA PHE A 68 -0.26 -3.60 17.47
C PHE A 68 0.14 -3.72 18.94
N GLY A 69 -0.83 -3.71 19.85
CA GLY A 69 -0.61 -3.79 21.30
C GLY A 69 -0.60 -2.41 21.97
N ARG A 70 -0.85 -2.40 23.28
CA ARG A 70 -1.00 -1.17 24.08
C ARG A 70 0.24 -0.27 24.12
N GLU A 71 1.42 -0.83 23.84
CA GLU A 71 2.69 -0.09 23.85
C GLU A 71 3.00 0.59 22.52
N VAL A 72 2.15 0.44 21.49
CA VAL A 72 2.34 1.12 20.21
C VAL A 72 2.33 2.64 20.39
N ASP A 73 3.28 3.31 19.75
CA ASP A 73 3.27 4.76 19.63
C ASP A 73 2.29 5.17 18.52
N ALA A 74 1.05 5.49 18.92
CA ALA A 74 0.01 5.88 17.99
C ALA A 74 0.33 7.23 17.31
N GLU A 75 1.06 8.13 17.98
CA GLU A 75 1.43 9.42 17.39
C GLU A 75 2.47 9.22 16.29
N SER A 76 3.52 8.42 16.54
CA SER A 76 4.47 8.06 15.47
C SER A 76 3.81 7.31 14.32
N GLY A 77 2.83 6.44 14.60
CA GLY A 77 2.06 5.77 13.55
C GLY A 77 1.22 6.75 12.71
N LYS A 78 0.63 7.77 13.35
CA LYS A 78 -0.09 8.85 12.66
C LYS A 78 0.83 9.64 11.74
N GLU A 79 2.00 10.04 12.23
CA GLU A 79 3.01 10.76 11.43
C GLU A 79 3.42 9.94 10.21
N HIS A 80 3.73 8.65 10.39
CA HIS A 80 4.13 7.78 9.29
C HIS A 80 3.03 7.62 8.22
N ILE A 81 1.76 7.52 8.63
CA ILE A 81 0.64 7.48 7.68
C ILE A 81 0.52 8.80 6.92
N ILE A 82 0.73 9.94 7.58
CA ILE A 82 0.73 11.25 6.93
C ILE A 82 1.85 11.31 5.87
N ASP A 83 3.07 10.90 6.20
CA ASP A 83 4.21 10.89 5.29
C ASP A 83 3.93 10.04 4.03
N ILE A 84 3.23 8.90 4.19
CA ILE A 84 2.79 8.07 3.07
C ILE A 84 1.75 8.81 2.22
N LEU A 85 0.78 9.46 2.85
CA LEU A 85 -0.30 10.17 2.15
C LEU A 85 0.18 11.45 1.42
N THR A 86 1.22 12.11 1.93
CA THR A 86 1.89 13.27 1.33
C THR A 86 2.95 12.89 0.30
N GLY A 87 3.35 11.61 0.27
CA GLY A 87 4.39 11.10 -0.63
C GLY A 87 5.82 11.36 -0.15
N GLU A 88 6.00 11.83 1.08
CA GLU A 88 7.32 12.08 1.67
C GLU A 88 8.08 10.80 2.00
N SER A 89 7.35 9.71 2.32
CA SER A 89 7.92 8.39 2.61
C SER A 89 7.10 7.29 1.94
N LEU A 90 7.21 7.18 0.62
CA LEU A 90 6.58 6.10 -0.12
C LEU A 90 7.40 4.82 -0.04
N PRO A 91 6.78 3.67 0.26
CA PRO A 91 7.47 2.40 0.17
C PRO A 91 7.80 2.09 -1.29
N GLY A 92 8.92 1.42 -1.53
CA GLY A 92 9.18 0.79 -2.82
C GLY A 92 8.29 -0.43 -3.01
N ILE A 93 7.91 -0.76 -4.24
CA ILE A 93 7.22 -2.01 -4.56
C ILE A 93 8.13 -2.86 -5.43
N ARG A 94 8.35 -4.12 -5.05
CA ARG A 94 9.07 -5.09 -5.88
C ARG A 94 8.19 -6.29 -6.20
N VAL A 95 7.97 -6.53 -7.48
CA VAL A 95 7.27 -7.71 -7.97
C VAL A 95 8.26 -8.86 -8.17
N LEU A 96 7.94 -10.01 -7.59
CA LEU A 96 8.76 -11.22 -7.64
C LEU A 96 7.97 -12.39 -8.28
N PRO A 97 8.64 -13.31 -8.97
CA PRO A 97 8.03 -14.58 -9.37
C PRO A 97 7.45 -15.31 -8.15
N ALA A 98 6.23 -15.84 -8.24
CA ALA A 98 5.55 -16.51 -7.14
C ALA A 98 6.36 -17.66 -6.53
N VAL A 99 7.15 -18.36 -7.35
CA VAL A 99 8.07 -19.42 -6.92
C VAL A 99 9.12 -18.93 -5.91
N ASN A 100 9.47 -17.64 -5.93
CA ASN A 100 10.46 -17.04 -5.04
C ASN A 100 9.84 -16.53 -3.73
N MET A 101 8.51 -16.45 -3.62
CA MET A 101 7.81 -15.99 -2.41
C MET A 101 7.08 -17.10 -1.67
N TYR A 102 6.94 -18.30 -2.26
CA TYR A 102 6.21 -19.41 -1.66
C TYR A 102 6.67 -19.73 -0.22
N PRO A 103 5.73 -19.90 0.74
CA PRO A 103 4.26 -19.90 0.58
C PRO A 103 3.59 -18.53 0.68
N ALA A 104 4.35 -17.45 0.90
CA ALA A 104 3.82 -16.10 0.97
C ALA A 104 3.50 -15.56 -0.44
N VAL A 105 2.56 -14.62 -0.48
CA VAL A 105 2.20 -13.88 -1.70
C VAL A 105 2.50 -12.39 -1.59
N GLY A 106 2.83 -11.93 -0.39
CA GLY A 106 3.22 -10.56 -0.08
C GLY A 106 4.11 -10.53 1.16
N ALA A 107 5.03 -9.58 1.22
CA ALA A 107 5.87 -9.33 2.38
C ALA A 107 6.27 -7.86 2.44
N PHE A 108 6.54 -7.34 3.64
CA PHE A 108 7.08 -6.00 3.82
C PHE A 108 8.44 -6.11 4.53
N ASP A 109 9.47 -5.51 3.96
CA ASP A 109 10.79 -5.40 4.58
C ASP A 109 10.99 -4.00 5.15
N VAL A 110 10.95 -3.92 6.48
CA VAL A 110 11.15 -2.70 7.25
C VAL A 110 12.55 -2.09 7.09
N LEU A 111 13.56 -2.88 6.69
CA LEU A 111 14.93 -2.37 6.55
C LEU A 111 15.11 -1.58 5.26
N THR A 112 14.36 -1.93 4.21
CA THR A 112 14.44 -1.33 2.88
C THR A 112 13.19 -0.56 2.50
N ASP A 113 12.21 -0.50 3.39
CA ASP A 113 10.88 0.08 3.16
C ASP A 113 10.24 -0.44 1.85
N THR A 114 10.36 -1.75 1.62
CA THR A 114 9.96 -2.37 0.36
C THR A 114 8.83 -3.38 0.58
N LEU A 115 7.75 -3.20 -0.17
CA LEU A 115 6.66 -4.15 -0.31
C LEU A 115 6.98 -5.12 -1.45
N TYR A 116 7.13 -6.39 -1.13
CA TYR A 116 7.27 -7.46 -2.11
C TYR A 116 5.90 -8.02 -2.45
N LEU A 117 5.59 -8.12 -3.74
CA LEU A 117 4.35 -8.72 -4.26
C LEU A 117 4.70 -9.90 -5.17
N ALA A 118 4.02 -11.02 -4.97
CA ALA A 118 4.15 -12.16 -5.89
C ALA A 118 3.37 -11.87 -7.17
N ASP A 119 3.96 -12.18 -8.33
CA ASP A 119 3.32 -12.00 -9.64
C ASP A 119 1.97 -12.73 -9.76
N SER A 120 1.79 -13.86 -9.06
CA SER A 120 0.51 -14.56 -8.96
C SER A 120 -0.66 -13.74 -8.40
N LEU A 121 -0.40 -12.60 -7.72
CA LEU A 121 -1.45 -11.67 -7.28
C LEU A 121 -1.96 -10.75 -8.39
N LEU A 122 -1.16 -10.59 -9.44
CA LEU A 122 -1.35 -9.63 -10.52
C LEU A 122 -1.74 -10.30 -11.84
N ASP A 123 -1.53 -11.62 -11.93
CA ASP A 123 -2.09 -12.44 -12.99
C ASP A 123 -3.61 -12.42 -12.83
N GLY A 124 -4.30 -11.64 -13.66
CA GLY A 124 -5.73 -11.33 -13.59
C GLY A 124 -6.69 -12.52 -13.73
N SER A 125 -6.28 -13.74 -13.37
CA SER A 125 -7.15 -14.87 -13.06
C SER A 125 -7.90 -14.67 -11.74
N SER A 126 -8.61 -13.55 -11.64
CA SER A 126 -9.85 -13.50 -10.90
C SER A 126 -10.81 -14.42 -11.64
N GLY A 127 -10.83 -15.71 -11.28
CA GLY A 127 -11.84 -16.68 -11.67
C GLY A 127 -12.24 -16.67 -13.15
N VAL A 128 -11.62 -17.54 -13.95
CA VAL A 128 -12.43 -18.20 -14.97
C VAL A 128 -13.55 -18.91 -14.19
N ASP A 129 -14.77 -18.36 -14.29
CA ASP A 129 -16.01 -19.11 -14.13
C ASP A 129 -15.90 -20.29 -15.10
N ASP A 130 -15.36 -21.40 -14.61
CA ASP A 130 -15.42 -22.69 -15.29
C ASP A 130 -16.89 -23.09 -15.23
N GLY A 131 -17.59 -22.79 -16.32
CA GLY A 131 -19.02 -23.01 -16.43
C GLY A 131 -19.43 -24.41 -15.96
N VAL A 132 -20.47 -24.43 -15.13
CA VAL A 132 -21.33 -25.59 -14.88
C VAL A 132 -22.79 -25.19 -14.99
#